data_AF-A0A6I3SMS3-F1
#
_entry.id   AF-A0A6I3SMS3-F1
#
_cell.length_a   1.000
_cell.length_b   1.000
_cell.length_c   1.000
_cell.angle_alpha   90.00
_cell.angle_beta   90.00
_cell.angle_gamma   90.00
#
_symmetry.space_group_name_H-M   'P 1'
#
loop_
_entity.id
_entity.type
_entity.pdbx_description
1 polymer ?
#
loop_
_entity_poly.entity_id
_entity_poly.type
_entity_poly.pdbx_seq_one_letter_code
_entity_poly.pdbx_strand_id
1 'polypeptide(L)'
;MCPTKDSRSLRSRYPKKRLTRADWDQLKEVAFGSLRLLPEQFWALTLAELLDIVEARFSYEKQRQEADYHRTAWLACHIMNASGNLKRPVTPDKLLGKSPDNKRVERKEQLKALNDLKNKFQSKDRREESNVHTL
;
A
#
# COMPACT_ATOMS: atom_id res chain seq x y z
N MET A 1 13.99 29.89 49.27
CA MET A 1 12.95 28.87 49.55
C MET A 1 12.57 28.21 48.22
N CYS A 2 13.00 26.97 48.01
CA CYS A 2 12.62 26.17 46.83
C CYS A 2 11.89 24.92 47.33
N PRO A 3 10.72 24.54 46.78
CA PRO A 3 10.10 23.28 47.13
C PRO A 3 10.73 22.16 46.28
N THR A 4 11.29 21.16 46.96
CA THR A 4 11.74 19.90 46.37
C THR A 4 10.53 19.11 45.89
N LYS A 5 10.46 18.84 44.58
CA LYS A 5 9.45 17.95 44.01
C LYS A 5 9.79 16.51 44.40
N ASP A 6 9.00 15.94 45.30
CA ASP A 6 9.02 14.52 45.64
C ASP A 6 8.77 13.67 44.38
N SER A 7 9.80 12.96 43.95
CA SER A 7 9.79 12.05 42.79
C SER A 7 9.32 10.63 43.16
N ARG A 8 8.45 10.50 44.17
CA ARG A 8 7.91 9.21 44.60
C ARG A 8 6.39 9.19 44.45
N SER A 9 5.90 8.65 43.33
CA SER A 9 4.72 7.76 43.26
C SER A 9 4.01 7.84 41.90
N LEU A 10 4.62 7.28 40.86
CA LEU A 10 3.89 6.84 39.67
C LEU A 10 3.98 5.33 39.56
N ARG A 11 3.51 4.61 40.60
CA ARG A 11 3.12 3.20 40.42
C ARG A 11 1.76 3.21 39.73
N SER A 12 1.76 3.06 38.41
CA SER A 12 0.53 2.95 37.62
C SER A 12 -0.35 1.83 38.17
N ARG A 13 -1.51 2.19 38.74
CA ARG A 13 -2.55 1.25 39.15
C ARG A 13 -3.35 0.78 37.94
N TYR A 14 -2.73 0.01 37.06
CA TYR A 14 -3.53 -0.73 36.09
C TYR A 14 -4.16 -1.93 36.80
N PRO A 15 -5.49 -2.09 36.77
CA PRO A 15 -6.13 -3.27 37.35
C PRO A 15 -5.61 -4.50 36.61
N LYS A 16 -5.02 -5.44 37.34
CA LYS A 16 -4.60 -6.74 36.80
C LYS A 16 -5.86 -7.53 36.44
N LYS A 17 -6.32 -7.41 35.19
CA LYS A 17 -7.33 -8.31 34.64
C LYS A 17 -6.73 -9.70 34.61
N ARG A 18 -7.38 -10.67 35.24
CA ARG A 18 -6.98 -12.07 35.12
C ARG A 18 -7.40 -12.54 33.73
N LEU A 19 -6.52 -13.22 33.00
CA LEU A 19 -6.94 -13.89 31.78
C LEU A 19 -8.04 -14.90 32.12
N THR A 20 -9.14 -14.78 31.42
CA THR A 20 -10.25 -15.73 31.49
C THR A 20 -9.98 -16.89 30.52
N ARG A 21 -10.71 -18.00 30.69
CA ARG A 21 -10.62 -19.13 29.76
C ARG A 21 -11.00 -18.74 28.33
N ALA A 22 -11.98 -17.84 28.18
CA ALA A 22 -12.42 -17.33 26.88
C ALA A 22 -11.30 -16.60 26.13
N ASP A 23 -10.46 -15.84 26.83
CA ASP A 23 -9.33 -15.12 26.22
C ASP A 23 -8.29 -16.11 25.62
N TRP A 24 -8.09 -17.27 26.28
CA TRP A 24 -7.20 -18.32 25.79
C TRP A 24 -7.77 -19.08 24.60
N ASP A 25 -9.08 -19.28 24.55
CA ASP A 25 -9.73 -19.95 23.43
C ASP A 25 -9.67 -19.05 22.17
N GLN A 26 -9.86 -17.74 22.32
CA GLN A 26 -9.64 -16.76 21.24
C GLN A 26 -8.19 -16.75 20.75
N LEU A 27 -7.22 -16.80 21.67
CA LEU A 27 -5.80 -16.83 21.29
C LEU A 27 -5.46 -18.08 20.47
N LYS A 28 -6.02 -19.24 20.86
CA LYS A 28 -5.86 -20.50 20.12
C LYS A 28 -6.54 -20.46 18.76
N GLU A 29 -7.72 -19.83 18.67
CA GLU A 29 -8.42 -19.65 17.40
C GLU A 29 -7.59 -18.83 16.41
N VAL A 30 -6.98 -17.74 16.86
CA VAL A 30 -6.07 -16.93 16.03
C VAL A 30 -4.83 -17.73 15.64
N ALA A 31 -4.19 -18.42 16.60
CA ALA A 31 -2.98 -19.18 16.35
C ALA A 31 -3.18 -20.34 15.37
N PHE A 32 -4.23 -21.15 15.55
CA PHE A 32 -4.48 -22.33 14.73
C PHE A 32 -5.29 -22.02 13.47
N GLY A 33 -6.14 -21.00 13.50
CA GLY A 33 -7.00 -20.61 12.40
C GLY A 33 -6.29 -19.69 11.40
N SER A 34 -6.10 -18.42 11.76
CA SER A 34 -5.59 -17.40 10.84
C SER A 34 -4.10 -17.56 10.56
N LEU A 35 -3.33 -17.89 11.60
CA LEU A 35 -1.87 -18.08 11.50
C LEU A 35 -1.47 -19.48 11.05
N ARG A 36 -2.34 -20.48 11.21
CA ARG A 36 -2.08 -21.90 10.90
C ARG A 36 -0.80 -22.44 11.54
N LEU A 37 -0.50 -22.00 12.77
CA LEU A 37 0.64 -22.52 13.53
C LEU A 37 0.38 -23.99 13.91
N LEU A 38 1.43 -24.79 13.93
CA LEU A 38 1.37 -26.13 14.52
C LEU A 38 1.28 -25.99 16.04
N PRO A 39 0.59 -26.92 16.76
CA PRO A 39 0.50 -26.89 18.21
C PRO A 39 1.87 -26.80 18.91
N GLU A 40 2.87 -27.52 18.39
CA GLU A 40 4.24 -27.49 18.91
C GLU A 40 4.88 -26.10 18.79
N GLN A 41 4.67 -25.43 17.66
CA GLN A 41 5.19 -24.08 17.43
C GLN A 41 4.51 -23.09 18.36
N PHE A 42 3.18 -23.18 18.50
CA PHE A 42 2.40 -22.29 19.37
C PHE A 42 2.86 -22.34 20.82
N TRP A 43 3.13 -23.53 21.37
CA TRP A 43 3.61 -23.66 22.74
C TRP A 43 5.08 -23.31 22.94
N ALA A 44 5.89 -23.37 21.87
CA ALA A 44 7.29 -22.95 21.90
C ALA A 44 7.47 -21.43 21.79
N LEU A 45 6.50 -20.73 21.19
CA LEU A 45 6.53 -19.29 20.97
C LEU A 45 6.31 -18.50 22.26
N THR A 46 7.04 -17.39 22.39
CA THR A 46 6.75 -16.39 23.41
C THR A 46 5.56 -15.51 22.98
N LEU A 47 4.87 -14.91 23.95
CA LEU A 47 3.75 -14.01 23.66
C LEU A 47 4.15 -12.79 22.80
N ALA A 48 5.39 -12.33 22.92
CA ALA A 48 5.90 -11.22 22.10
C ALA A 48 6.04 -11.65 20.64
N GLU A 49 6.69 -12.78 20.37
CA GLU A 49 6.84 -13.32 19.02
C GLU A 49 5.48 -13.63 18.38
N LEU A 50 4.51 -14.11 19.16
CA LEU A 50 3.16 -14.34 18.65
C LEU A 50 2.53 -13.03 18.14
N LEU A 51 2.69 -11.93 18.86
CA LEU A 51 2.17 -10.62 18.43
C LEU A 51 2.88 -10.11 17.16
N ASP A 52 4.20 -10.27 17.09
CA ASP A 52 4.99 -9.89 15.91
C ASP A 52 4.55 -10.66 14.66
N ILE A 53 4.28 -11.97 14.81
CA ILE A 53 3.78 -12.81 13.71
C ILE A 53 2.37 -12.36 13.28
N VAL A 54 1.48 -12.02 14.22
CA VAL A 54 0.14 -11.49 13.91
C VAL A 54 0.24 -10.20 13.09
N GLU A 55 1.10 -9.27 13.50
CA GLU A 55 1.31 -8.01 12.77
C GLU A 55 1.89 -8.25 11.38
N ALA A 56 2.91 -9.10 11.28
CA ALA A 56 3.49 -9.50 10.01
C ALA A 56 2.43 -10.14 9.09
N ARG A 57 1.56 -10.99 9.64
CA ARG A 57 0.48 -11.63 8.87
C ARG A 57 -0.53 -10.61 8.34
N PHE A 58 -0.96 -9.67 9.18
CA PHE A 58 -1.89 -8.63 8.79
C PHE A 58 -1.31 -7.73 7.68
N SER A 59 -0.03 -7.35 7.81
CA SER A 59 0.65 -6.56 6.77
C SER A 59 0.76 -7.31 5.45
N TYR A 60 1.09 -8.60 5.48
CA TYR A 60 1.14 -9.45 4.30
C TYR A 60 -0.24 -9.60 3.62
N GLU A 61 -1.30 -9.83 4.40
CA GLU A 61 -2.65 -9.94 3.86
C GLU A 61 -3.13 -8.64 3.23
N LYS A 62 -2.82 -7.49 3.84
CA LYS A 62 -3.11 -6.17 3.27
C LYS A 62 -2.41 -5.97 1.93
N GLN A 63 -1.11 -6.28 1.83
CA GLN A 63 -0.35 -6.18 0.57
C GLN A 63 -0.91 -7.10 -0.50
N ARG A 64 -1.29 -8.33 -0.13
CA ARG A 64 -1.90 -9.30 -1.05
C ARG A 64 -3.24 -8.81 -1.59
N GLN A 65 -4.12 -8.32 -0.71
CA GLN A 65 -5.41 -7.74 -1.11
C GLN A 65 -5.22 -6.55 -2.05
N GLU A 66 -4.26 -5.67 -1.74
CA GLU A 66 -3.94 -4.51 -2.58
C GLU A 66 -3.46 -4.92 -3.99
N ALA A 67 -2.63 -5.96 -4.08
CA ALA A 67 -2.19 -6.52 -5.35
C ALA A 67 -3.35 -7.13 -6.15
N ASP A 68 -4.27 -7.84 -5.49
CA ASP A 68 -5.43 -8.45 -6.14
C ASP A 68 -6.44 -7.38 -6.61
N TYR A 69 -6.66 -6.34 -5.82
CA TYR A 69 -7.43 -5.16 -6.27
C TYR A 69 -6.77 -4.47 -7.45
N HIS A 70 -5.44 -4.35 -7.47
CA HIS A 70 -4.74 -3.77 -8.61
C HIS A 70 -4.89 -4.61 -9.88
N ARG A 71 -4.73 -5.94 -9.79
CA ARG A 71 -4.92 -6.86 -10.93
C ARG A 71 -6.32 -6.79 -11.51
N THR A 72 -7.34 -6.81 -10.64
CA THR A 72 -8.75 -6.73 -11.04
C THR A 72 -9.10 -5.37 -11.62
N ALA A 73 -8.61 -4.28 -11.03
CA ALA A 73 -8.76 -2.93 -11.59
C ALA A 73 -8.08 -2.82 -12.96
N TRP A 74 -6.92 -3.44 -13.15
CA TRP A 74 -6.22 -3.46 -14.44
C TRP A 74 -7.04 -4.17 -15.52
N LEU A 75 -7.58 -5.35 -15.21
CA LEU A 75 -8.46 -6.08 -16.12
C LEU A 75 -9.73 -5.28 -16.45
N ALA A 76 -10.40 -4.72 -15.43
CA ALA A 76 -11.61 -3.92 -15.61
C ALA A 76 -11.33 -2.68 -16.48
N CYS A 77 -10.23 -1.98 -16.22
CA CYS A 77 -9.76 -0.85 -17.01
C CYS A 77 -9.60 -1.21 -18.50
N HIS A 78 -8.99 -2.34 -18.81
CA HIS A 78 -8.83 -2.80 -20.19
C HIS A 78 -10.17 -3.09 -20.87
N ILE A 79 -11.08 -3.81 -20.20
CA ILE A 79 -12.41 -4.12 -20.74
C ILE A 79 -13.20 -2.82 -21.01
N MET A 80 -13.19 -1.90 -20.05
CA MET A 80 -13.89 -0.62 -20.17
C MET A 80 -13.35 0.22 -21.33
N ASN A 81 -12.02 0.30 -21.47
CA ASN A 81 -11.39 1.07 -22.55
C ASN A 81 -11.63 0.42 -23.92
N ALA A 82 -11.66 -0.92 -24.00
CA ALA A 82 -11.96 -1.64 -25.24
C ALA A 82 -13.42 -1.52 -25.68
N SER A 83 -14.36 -1.32 -24.74
CA SER A 83 -15.80 -1.23 -25.05
C SER A 83 -16.20 -0.04 -25.92
N GLY A 84 -15.33 0.96 -26.10
CA GLY A 84 -15.60 2.15 -26.92
C GLY A 84 -16.63 3.13 -26.36
N ASN A 85 -17.27 2.83 -25.21
CA ASN A 85 -18.31 3.67 -24.61
C ASN A 85 -17.75 4.88 -23.83
N LEU A 86 -16.43 4.93 -23.61
CA LEU A 86 -15.81 5.96 -22.79
C LEU A 86 -15.18 7.08 -23.62
N LYS A 87 -15.55 8.33 -23.29
CA LYS A 87 -14.95 9.55 -23.88
C LYS A 87 -13.48 9.75 -23.49
N ARG A 88 -13.02 9.11 -22.41
CA ARG A 88 -11.65 9.23 -21.88
C ARG A 88 -11.16 7.87 -21.37
N PRO A 89 -9.89 7.53 -21.58
CA PRO A 89 -9.34 6.30 -21.03
C PRO A 89 -9.37 6.34 -19.50
N VAL A 90 -9.80 5.24 -18.90
CA VAL A 90 -9.73 5.02 -17.46
C VAL A 90 -8.40 4.33 -17.15
N THR A 91 -7.75 4.67 -16.04
CA THR A 91 -6.55 4.00 -15.52
C THR A 91 -6.88 3.20 -14.25
N PRO A 92 -6.12 2.15 -13.90
CA PRO A 92 -6.34 1.35 -12.70
C PRO A 92 -6.28 2.20 -11.42
N ASP A 93 -5.32 3.12 -11.33
CA ASP A 93 -5.17 4.01 -10.17
C ASP A 93 -6.38 4.93 -9.96
N LYS A 94 -7.09 5.25 -11.04
CA LYS A 94 -8.31 6.05 -10.99
C LYS A 94 -9.49 5.23 -10.48
N LEU A 95 -9.54 3.93 -10.79
CA LEU A 95 -10.54 3.01 -10.26
C LEU A 95 -10.32 2.75 -8.76
N LEU A 96 -9.06 2.69 -8.33
CA LEU A 96 -8.69 2.46 -6.92
C LEU A 96 -8.69 3.74 -6.07
N GLY A 97 -9.03 4.90 -6.64
CA GLY A 97 -9.02 6.19 -5.92
C GLY A 97 -7.63 6.63 -5.45
N LYS A 98 -6.56 6.05 -6.00
CA LYS A 98 -5.16 6.38 -5.68
C LYS A 98 -4.63 7.55 -6.49
N SER A 99 -5.37 7.96 -7.53
CA SER A 99 -4.99 9.14 -8.29
C SER A 99 -5.09 10.38 -7.39
N PRO A 100 -4.02 11.19 -7.27
CA PRO A 100 -4.15 12.51 -6.68
C PRO A 100 -5.21 13.27 -7.48
N ASP A 101 -5.97 14.16 -6.81
CA ASP A 101 -6.94 15.03 -7.46
C ASP A 101 -6.29 15.70 -8.68
N ASN A 102 -6.49 15.09 -9.85
CA ASN A 102 -5.95 15.59 -11.08
C ASN A 102 -6.76 16.84 -11.38
N LYS A 103 -6.22 17.98 -10.95
CA LYS A 103 -6.66 19.30 -11.42
C LYS A 103 -6.84 19.16 -12.92
N ARG A 104 -8.02 19.53 -13.42
CA ARG A 104 -8.33 19.48 -14.85
C ARG A 104 -7.32 20.37 -15.59
N VAL A 105 -6.26 19.77 -16.12
CA VAL A 105 -5.30 20.47 -16.98
C VAL A 105 -6.06 20.91 -18.22
N GLU A 106 -6.03 22.21 -18.51
CA GLU A 106 -6.75 22.74 -19.67
C GLU A 106 -6.18 22.16 -20.97
N ARG A 107 -7.03 21.99 -21.99
CA ARG A 107 -6.65 21.47 -23.31
C ARG A 107 -5.46 22.23 -23.92
N LYS A 108 -5.32 23.52 -23.63
CA LYS A 108 -4.22 24.37 -24.11
C LYS A 108 -2.86 23.95 -23.54
N GLU A 109 -2.82 23.55 -22.28
CA GLU A 109 -1.59 23.10 -21.62
C GLU A 109 -1.19 21.70 -22.12
N GLN A 110 -2.16 20.83 -22.38
CA GLN A 110 -1.93 19.52 -22.98
C GLN A 110 -1.32 19.63 -24.38
N LEU A 111 -1.84 20.54 -25.21
CA LEU A 111 -1.32 20.78 -26.57
C LEU A 111 0.11 21.35 -26.56
N LYS A 112 0.44 22.24 -25.61
CA LYS A 112 1.81 22.74 -25.43
C LYS A 112 2.78 21.61 -25.06
N ALA A 113 2.42 20.79 -24.08
CA ALA A 113 3.23 19.65 -23.66
C ALA A 113 3.47 18.64 -24.80
N LEU A 114 2.44 18.40 -25.62
CA LEU A 114 2.54 17.52 -26.80
C LEU A 114 3.50 18.08 -27.86
N ASN A 115 3.42 19.38 -28.13
CA ASN A 115 4.31 20.05 -29.08
C ASN A 115 5.76 20.06 -28.59
N ASP A 116 5.98 20.30 -27.29
CA ASP A 116 7.32 20.25 -26.69
C ASP A 116 7.93 18.85 -26.76
N LEU A 117 7.13 17.81 -26.52
CA LEU A 117 7.57 16.41 -26.69
C LEU A 117 7.91 16.13 -28.16
N LYS A 118 7.04 16.50 -29.10
CA LYS A 118 7.28 16.32 -30.54
C LYS A 118 8.60 16.96 -30.98
N ASN A 119 8.86 18.19 -30.52
CA ASN A 119 10.10 18.91 -30.84
C ASN A 119 11.34 18.24 -30.23
N LYS A 120 11.24 17.69 -29.02
CA LYS A 120 12.34 16.94 -28.37
C LYS A 120 12.68 15.64 -29.09
N PHE A 121 11.70 14.91 -29.59
CA PHE A 121 11.95 13.67 -30.35
C PHE A 121 12.47 13.97 -31.76
N GLN A 122 11.89 14.94 -32.48
CA GLN A 122 12.36 15.35 -33.82
C GLN A 122 13.76 16.00 -33.83
N SER A 123 14.22 16.54 -32.71
CA SER A 123 15.59 17.04 -32.57
C SER A 123 16.60 15.96 -32.21
N LYS A 124 16.14 14.83 -31.67
CA LYS A 124 16.97 13.67 -31.37
C LYS A 124 17.25 12.86 -32.64
N ASP A 125 16.20 12.60 -33.43
CA ASP A 125 16.32 11.89 -34.72
C ASP A 125 17.26 12.63 -35.69
N ARG A 126 17.16 13.96 -35.77
CA ARG A 126 18.07 14.78 -36.62
C ARG A 126 19.54 14.79 -36.18
N ARG A 127 19.84 14.53 -34.90
CA ARG A 127 21.22 14.43 -34.39
C ARG A 127 21.84 13.07 -34.72
N GLU A 128 21.02 12.03 -34.86
CA GLU A 128 21.47 10.72 -35.29
C GLU A 128 21.78 10.71 -36.80
N GLU A 129 20.95 11.36 -37.62
CA GLU A 129 21.18 11.48 -39.07
C GLU A 129 22.44 12.27 -39.44
N SER A 130 22.79 13.33 -38.68
CA SER A 130 24.02 14.12 -38.93
C SER A 130 25.31 13.36 -38.57
N ASN A 131 25.27 12.47 -37.58
CA ASN A 131 26.44 11.68 -37.18
C ASN A 131 26.75 10.53 -38.15
N VAL A 132 25.72 9.98 -38.82
CA VAL A 132 25.91 8.93 -39.84
C VAL A 132 26.53 9.49 -41.13
N HIS A 133 26.34 10.77 -41.43
CA HIS A 133 26.86 11.40 -42.65
C HIS A 133 28.29 11.97 -42.53
N THR A 134 28.93 11.84 -41.36
CA THR A 134 30.28 12.36 -41.08
C THR A 134 31.33 11.24 -40.89
N LEU A 135 30.98 9.99 -41.23
CA LEU A 135 31.86 8.81 -41.27
C LEU A 135 32.02 8.33 -42.71
#